data_AF-A0A6J7J5H1-F1
#
_entry.id   AF-A0A6J7J5H1-F1
#
_cell.length_a   1.000
_cell.length_b   1.000
_cell.length_c   1.000
_cell.angle_alpha   90.00
_cell.angle_beta   90.00
_cell.angle_gamma   90.00
#
_symmetry.space_group_name_H-M   'P 1'
#
loop_
_entity.id
_entity.type
_entity.pdbx_description
1 polymer ?
#
loop_
_entity_poly.entity_id
_entity_poly.type
_entity_poly.pdbx_seq_one_letter_code
_entity_poly.pdbx_strand_id
1 'polypeptide(L)' 'MPTPSHDGYIDSGAFCIGDPARCIDTVGRYRDVGADRLVSVMQLGEIRHEDLMHNIEMFGTHVIPAFR' A
#
# COMPACT_ATOMS: atom_id res chain seq x y z
N MET A 1 15.28 19.03 -7.83
CA MET A 1 15.14 18.06 -6.72
C MET A 1 15.44 16.69 -7.30
N PRO A 2 16.37 15.88 -6.75
CA PRO A 2 16.61 14.54 -7.26
C PRO A 2 15.38 13.66 -7.05
N THR A 3 15.09 12.79 -8.02
CA THR A 3 14.03 11.78 -7.89
C THR A 3 14.37 10.86 -6.71
N PRO A 4 13.47 10.67 -5.74
CA PRO A 4 13.66 9.70 -4.67
C PRO A 4 13.97 8.30 -5.22
N SER A 5 14.80 7.54 -4.50
CA SER A 5 14.96 6.11 -4.76
C SER A 5 13.64 5.37 -4.45
N HIS A 6 13.53 4.13 -4.92
CA HIS A 6 12.41 3.26 -4.56
C HIS A 6 12.22 3.20 -3.04
N ASP A 7 13.30 3.00 -2.27
CA ASP A 7 13.25 2.99 -0.81
C ASP A 7 12.74 4.31 -0.24
N GLY A 8 13.16 5.45 -0.81
CA GLY A 8 12.66 6.77 -0.40
C GLY A 8 11.14 6.95 -0.62
N TYR A 9 10.58 6.35 -1.67
CA TYR A 9 9.12 6.35 -1.88
C TYR A 9 8.38 5.43 -0.90
N ILE A 10 8.96 4.30 -0.53
CA ILE A 10 8.36 3.40 0.45
C ILE A 10 8.44 4.01 1.87
N ASP A 11 9.56 4.63 2.23
CA ASP A 11 9.76 5.23 3.56
C ASP A 11 8.89 6.48 3.78
N SER A 12 8.70 7.28 2.74
CA SER A 12 7.77 8.42 2.77
C SER A 12 6.29 8.01 2.85
N GLY A 13 5.98 6.72 2.62
CA GLY A 13 4.60 6.22 2.54
C GLY A 13 3.92 6.49 1.21
N ALA A 14 4.61 7.10 0.23
CA ALA A 14 4.10 7.29 -1.12
C ALA A 14 3.81 5.95 -1.81
N PHE A 15 4.61 4.91 -1.50
CA PHE A 15 4.37 3.53 -1.92
C PHE A 15 3.99 2.66 -0.72
N CYS A 16 2.78 2.11 -0.75
CA CYS A 16 2.30 1.11 0.20
C CYS A 16 2.82 -0.29 -0.21
N ILE A 17 4.10 -0.55 0.07
CA ILE A 17 4.78 -1.81 -0.29
C ILE A 17 5.42 -2.43 0.96
N GLY A 18 5.21 -3.72 1.16
CA GLY A 18 5.81 -4.48 2.27
C GLY A 18 4.90 -5.60 2.76
N ASP A 19 5.16 -6.03 4.00
CA ASP A 19 4.27 -6.95 4.71
C ASP A 19 2.95 -6.26 5.14
N PRO A 20 1.94 -7.02 5.61
CA PRO A 20 0.67 -6.43 6.04
C PRO A 20 0.81 -5.38 7.15
N ALA A 21 1.76 -5.53 8.08
CA ALA A 21 1.93 -4.58 9.18
C ALA A 21 2.42 -3.23 8.67
N ARG A 22 3.37 -3.21 7.73
CA ARG A 22 3.86 -2.00 7.06
C ARG A 22 2.78 -1.34 6.21
N CYS A 23 1.96 -2.13 5.52
CA CYS A 23 0.83 -1.61 4.76
C CYS A 23 -0.20 -0.96 5.69
N ILE A 24 -0.49 -1.55 6.86
CA ILE A 24 -1.37 -0.95 7.88
C ILE A 24 -0.78 0.38 8.37
N ASP A 25 0.52 0.44 8.72
CA ASP A 25 1.13 1.70 9.15
C ASP A 25 1.01 2.80 8.07
N THR A 26 1.31 2.45 6.82
CA THR A 26 1.19 3.38 5.68
C THR A 26 -0.24 3.91 5.51
N VAL A 27 -1.25 3.04 5.53
CA VAL A 27 -2.67 3.43 5.43
C VAL A 27 -3.10 4.27 6.65
N GLY A 28 -2.61 3.92 7.84
CA GLY A 28 -2.83 4.67 9.08
C GLY A 28 -2.41 6.12 8.97
N ARG A 29 -1.22 6.39 8.40
CA ARG A 29 -0.73 7.77 8.18
C ARG A 29 -1.68 8.60 7.30
N TYR A 30 -2.27 8.00 6.26
CA TYR A 30 -3.27 8.69 5.43
C TYR A 30 -4.55 8.98 6.21
N ARG A 31 -5.00 8.05 7.04
CA ARG A 31 -6.18 8.26 7.91
C ARG A 31 -5.93 9.36 8.93
N ASP A 32 -4.74 9.41 9.52
CA ASP A 32 -4.38 10.37 10.57
C ASP A 32 -4.37 11.82 10.06
N VAL A 33 -4.14 12.03 8.76
CA VAL A 33 -4.28 13.35 8.10
C VAL A 33 -5.72 13.63 7.60
N GLY A 34 -6.67 12.76 7.91
CA GLY A 34 -8.09 12.95 7.64
C GLY A 34 -8.62 12.34 6.34
N ALA A 35 -7.86 11.46 5.67
CA ALA A 35 -8.38 10.75 4.50
C ALA A 35 -9.49 9.76 4.88
N ASP A 36 -10.61 9.82 4.18
CA ASP A 36 -11.77 8.94 4.35
C ASP A 36 -11.86 7.84 3.27
N ARG A 37 -11.08 7.99 2.20
CA ARG A 37 -10.98 7.06 1.07
C ARG A 37 -9.53 6.92 0.63
N LEU A 38 -9.13 5.69 0.37
CA LEU A 38 -7.86 5.36 -0.23
C LEU A 38 -8.10 4.58 -1.52
N VAL A 39 -7.52 5.06 -2.62
CA VAL A 39 -7.49 4.34 -3.90
C VAL A 39 -6.05 3.93 -4.15
N SER A 40 -5.81 2.63 -4.32
CA SER A 40 -4.47 2.07 -4.53
C SER A 40 -4.33 1.50 -5.93
N VAL A 41 -3.21 1.80 -6.58
CA VAL A 41 -2.81 1.15 -7.83
C VAL A 41 -2.05 -0.12 -7.46
N MET A 42 -2.71 -1.28 -7.63
CA MET A 42 -2.11 -2.57 -7.25
C MET A 42 -1.35 -3.24 -8.41
N GLN A 43 -1.65 -2.88 -9.66
CA GLN A 43 -0.91 -3.33 -10.83
C GLN A 43 0.00 -2.21 -11.34
N LEU A 44 1.30 -2.33 -11.06
CA LEU A 44 2.32 -1.45 -11.58
C LEU A 44 3.20 -2.22 -12.57
N GLY A 45 3.07 -1.90 -13.85
CA GLY A 45 3.79 -2.62 -14.92
C GLY A 45 3.27 -4.04 -15.14
N GLU A 46 4.18 -4.95 -15.50
CA GLU A 46 3.87 -6.34 -15.80
C GLU A 46 3.98 -7.21 -14.55
N ILE A 47 2.87 -7.32 -13.83
CA ILE A 47 2.69 -8.26 -12.71
C ILE A 47 1.87 -9.44 -13.23
N ARG A 48 2.27 -10.68 -12.91
CA ARG A 48 1.51 -11.87 -13.29
C ARG A 48 0.13 -11.81 -12.63
N HIS A 49 -0.91 -12.20 -13.35
CA HIS A 49 -2.28 -12.09 -12.86
C HIS A 49 -2.49 -12.77 -11.50
N GLU A 50 -1.92 -13.96 -11.30
CA GLU A 50 -2.02 -14.70 -10.04
C GLU A 50 -1.38 -13.95 -8.85
N ASP A 51 -0.25 -13.28 -9.07
CA ASP A 51 0.43 -12.50 -8.03
C ASP A 51 -0.40 -11.27 -7.66
N LEU A 52 -1.02 -10.62 -8.65
CA LEU A 52 -1.93 -9.50 -8.41
C LEU A 52 -3.16 -9.93 -7.61
N MET A 53 -3.79 -11.05 -7.99
CA MET A 53 -4.95 -11.58 -7.27
C MET A 53 -4.59 -11.95 -5.82
N HIS A 54 -3.43 -12.55 -5.61
CA HIS A 54 -2.92 -12.84 -4.26
C HIS A 54 -2.66 -11.56 -3.46
N ASN A 55 -2.11 -10.50 -4.07
CA ASN A 55 -1.94 -9.20 -3.41
C ASN A 55 -3.28 -8.59 -2.99
N ILE A 56 -4.31 -8.65 -3.84
CA ILE A 56 -5.66 -8.19 -3.52
C ILE A 56 -6.25 -8.98 -2.35
N GLU A 57 -6.09 -10.31 -2.35
CA GLU A 57 -6.53 -11.17 -1.26
C GLU A 57 -5.85 -10.80 0.06
N MET A 58 -4.51 -10.73 0.07
CA MET A 58 -3.72 -10.35 1.24
C MET A 58 -4.13 -8.98 1.79
N PHE A 59 -4.35 -8.00 0.92
CA PHE A 59 -4.80 -6.68 1.35
C PHE A 59 -6.21 -6.73 1.96
N GLY A 60 -7.13 -7.47 1.34
CA GLY A 60 -8.51 -7.65 1.79
C GLY A 60 -8.66 -8.41 3.11
N THR A 61 -7.78 -9.38 3.36
CA THR A 61 -7.83 -10.26 4.55
C THR A 61 -6.98 -9.78 5.71
N HIS A 62 -5.91 -9.02 5.47
CA HIS A 62 -4.99 -8.57 6.52
C HIS A 62 -4.98 -7.06 6.75
N VAL A 63 -5.09 -6.24 5.70
CA VAL A 63 -4.94 -4.77 5.83
C VAL A 63 -6.28 -4.10 6.10
N ILE A 64 -7.28 -4.29 5.22
CA ILE A 64 -8.59 -3.63 5.37
C ILE A 64 -9.24 -3.89 6.74
N PRO A 65 -9.22 -5.12 7.31
CA PRO A 65 -9.84 -5.37 8.61
C PRO A 65 -9.28 -4.54 9.77
N ALA A 66 -8.05 -4.01 9.68
CA ALA A 66 -7.46 -3.16 10.71
C ALA A 66 -8.11 -1.75 10.81
N PHE A 67 -8.94 -1.38 9.82
CA PHE A 67 -9.56 -0.05 9.71
C PHE A 67 -11.10 -0.10 9.69
N ARG A 68 -11.69 -1.27 9.97
CA ARG A 68 -13.15 -1.47 10.02
C ARG A 68 -13.71 -1.15 11.41
#